data_AF-A0A932ZID3-F1
#
_entry.id   AF-A0A932ZID3-F1
#
_cell.length_a   1.000
_cell.length_b   1.000
_cell.length_c   1.000
_cell.angle_alpha   90.00
_cell.angle_beta   90.00
_cell.angle_gamma   90.00
#
_symmetry.space_group_name_H-M   'P 1'
#
loop_
_entity.id
_entity.type
_entity.pdbx_description
1 polymer ?
#
loop_
_entity_poly.entity_id
_entity_poly.type
_entity_poly.pdbx_seq_one_letter_code
_entity_poly.pdbx_strand_id
1 'polypeptide(L)' 'MNLREIAEIYTDLVKAEEEIPNEEYRAKEELNALRTKYHEIFMAKMREENVEFSDRFDATRKAFELVRSLSA' A
#
# COMPACT_ATOMS: atom_id res chain seq x y z
N MET A 1 -7.29 7.75 10.28
CA MET A 1 -7.22 7.73 8.80
C MET A 1 -8.33 6.87 8.27
N ASN A 2 -8.94 7.29 7.16
CA ASN A 2 -9.89 6.47 6.41
C ASN A 2 -9.12 5.47 5.51
N LEU A 3 -9.85 4.49 4.98
CA LEU A 3 -9.28 3.44 4.11
C LEU A 3 -8.49 4.01 2.91
N ARG A 4 -8.97 5.11 2.34
CA ARG A 4 -8.34 5.77 1.18
C ARG A 4 -7.00 6.41 1.53
N GLU A 5 -6.91 7.17 2.62
CA GLU A 5 -5.66 7.78 3.06
C GLU A 5 -4.57 6.72 3.28
N ILE A 6 -4.97 5.55 3.81
CA ILE A 6 -4.04 4.42 4.01
C ILE A 6 -3.63 3.82 2.66
N ALA A 7 -4.56 3.69 1.71
CA ALA A 7 -4.25 3.23 0.35
C ALA A 7 -3.29 4.17 -0.37
N GLU A 8 -3.50 5.50 -0.28
CA GLU A 8 -2.63 6.50 -0.88
C GLU A 8 -1.19 6.35 -0.36
N ILE A 9 -1.01 6.35 0.98
CA ILE A 9 0.33 6.16 1.59
C ILE A 9 0.94 4.82 1.16
N TYR A 10 0.18 3.73 1.20
CA TYR A 10 0.68 2.43 0.79
C TYR A 10 1.14 2.43 -0.68
N THR A 11 0.34 2.98 -1.60
CA THR A 11 0.70 3.03 -3.03
C THR A 11 1.88 3.96 -3.30
N ASP A 12 2.04 5.05 -2.54
CA ASP A 12 3.18 5.94 -2.65
C ASP A 12 4.47 5.26 -2.16
N LEU A 13 4.39 4.46 -1.10
CA LEU A 13 5.52 3.63 -0.63
C LEU A 13 5.93 2.57 -1.66
N VAL A 14 4.96 1.95 -2.35
CA VAL A 14 5.24 1.01 -3.44
C VAL A 14 5.99 1.70 -4.58
N LYS A 15 5.51 2.86 -5.03
CA LYS A 15 6.15 3.63 -6.11
C LYS A 15 7.55 4.12 -5.70
N ALA A 16 7.69 4.64 -4.49
CA ALA A 16 8.98 5.10 -3.98
C ALA A 16 10.01 3.96 -3.92
N GLU A 17 9.60 2.72 -3.60
CA GLU A 17 10.52 1.57 -3.58
C GLU A 17 10.98 1.15 -4.98
N GLU A 18 10.13 1.32 -5.98
CA GLU A 18 10.45 1.08 -7.39
C GLU A 18 11.46 2.12 -7.94
N GLU A 19 11.44 3.35 -7.41
CA GLU A 19 12.35 4.42 -7.81
C GLU A 19 13.73 4.33 -7.16
N ILE A 20 13.89 3.59 -6.06
CA ILE A 20 15.19 3.43 -5.39
C ILE A 20 16.11 2.53 -6.23
N PRO A 21 17.36 2.95 -6.52
CA PRO A 21 18.36 2.11 -7.18
C PRO A 21 18.63 0.81 -6.41
N ASN A 22 18.93 -0.28 -7.12
CA ASN A 22 19.16 -1.58 -6.47
C ASN A 22 20.41 -1.59 -5.56
N GLU A 23 21.35 -0.68 -5.83
CA GLU A 23 22.58 -0.48 -5.07
C GLU A 23 22.31 0.12 -3.68
N GLU A 24 21.17 0.78 -3.48
CA GLU A 24 20.77 1.41 -2.22
C GLU A 24 19.99 0.45 -1.30
N TYR A 25 20.62 -0.68 -0.97
CA TYR A 25 19.99 -1.76 -0.20
C TYR A 25 19.37 -1.29 1.13
N ARG A 26 20.04 -0.39 1.87
CA ARG A 26 19.53 0.10 3.16
C ARG A 26 18.24 0.91 3.00
N ALA A 27 18.19 1.80 2.00
CA ALA A 27 16.99 2.59 1.73
C ALA A 27 15.82 1.69 1.30
N LYS A 28 16.10 0.67 0.48
CA LYS A 28 15.08 -0.34 0.13
C LYS A 28 14.57 -1.11 1.34
N GLU A 29 15.45 -1.57 2.23
CA GLU A 29 15.03 -2.30 3.44
C GLU A 29 14.14 -1.45 4.36
N GLU A 30 14.55 -0.21 4.63
CA GLU A 30 13.78 0.72 5.46
C GLU A 30 12.40 1.01 4.85
N LEU A 31 12.35 1.26 3.55
CA LEU A 31 11.09 1.53 2.85
C LEU A 31 10.21 0.28 2.76
N ASN A 32 10.79 -0.89 2.57
CA ASN A 32 10.08 -2.17 2.56
C ASN A 32 9.40 -2.46 3.91
N ALA A 33 10.07 -2.14 5.02
CA ALA A 33 9.50 -2.25 6.36
C ALA A 33 8.28 -1.31 6.52
N LEU A 34 8.38 -0.07 6.05
CA LEU A 34 7.27 0.88 6.04
C LEU A 34 6.11 0.41 5.16
N ARG A 35 6.41 -0.04 3.92
CA ARG A 35 5.42 -0.59 2.99
C ARG A 35 4.67 -1.76 3.61
N THR A 36 5.38 -2.68 4.26
CA THR A 36 4.79 -3.84 4.94
C THR A 36 3.85 -3.40 6.06
N LYS A 37 4.27 -2.45 6.89
CA LYS A 37 3.45 -1.89 7.97
C LYS A 37 2.17 -1.25 7.43
N TYR A 38 2.27 -0.43 6.39
CA TYR A 38 1.09 0.23 5.81
C TYR A 38 0.16 -0.73 5.08
N HIS A 39 0.70 -1.79 4.47
CA HIS A 39 -0.12 -2.85 3.89
C HIS A 39 -0.94 -3.58 4.97
N GLU A 40 -0.34 -3.87 6.12
CA GLU A 40 -1.05 -4.49 7.25
C GLU A 40 -2.14 -3.58 7.82
N ILE A 41 -1.85 -2.28 7.98
CA ILE A 41 -2.82 -1.28 8.40
C ILE A 41 -3.97 -1.18 7.37
N PHE A 42 -3.65 -1.22 6.07
CA PHE A 42 -4.65 -1.19 5.00
C PHE A 42 -5.58 -2.40 5.08
N MET A 43 -5.03 -3.61 5.15
CA MET A 43 -5.82 -4.83 5.29
C MET A 43 -6.66 -4.85 6.58
N ALA A 44 -6.12 -4.34 7.68
CA ALA A 44 -6.87 -4.21 8.92
C ALA A 44 -8.05 -3.25 8.75
N LYS A 45 -7.85 -2.11 8.09
CA LYS A 45 -8.91 -1.15 7.82
C LYS A 45 -9.96 -1.68 6.85
N MET A 46 -9.55 -2.44 5.83
CA MET A 46 -10.48 -3.14 4.93
C MET A 46 -11.41 -4.07 5.71
N ARG A 47 -10.87 -4.85 6.66
CA ARG A 47 -11.69 -5.72 7.53
C ARG A 47 -12.62 -4.92 8.42
N GLU A 48 -12.14 -3.83 9.01
CA GLU A 48 -12.96 -2.93 9.84
C GLU A 48 -14.15 -2.35 9.05
N GLU A 49 -13.94 -2.02 7.77
CA GLU A 49 -14.95 -1.48 6.86
C GLU A 49 -15.73 -2.56 6.08
N ASN A 50 -15.57 -3.85 6.40
CA ASN A 50 -16.19 -4.99 5.71
C ASN A 50 -15.89 -5.07 4.19
N VAL A 51 -14.71 -4.57 3.78
CA VAL A 51 -14.20 -4.72 2.41
C VAL A 51 -13.49 -6.06 2.30
N GLU A 52 -14.06 -6.97 1.50
CA GLU A 52 -13.46 -8.28 1.26
C GLU A 52 -12.21 -8.20 0.36
N PHE A 53 -11.21 -9.02 0.70
CA PHE A 53 -10.05 -9.31 -0.13
C PHE A 53 -9.63 -10.78 0.04
N SER A 54 -9.21 -11.43 -1.05
CA SER A 54 -8.83 -12.85 -1.03
C SER A 54 -7.47 -13.10 -0.39
N ASP A 55 -6.52 -12.21 -0.64
CA ASP A 55 -5.13 -12.34 -0.25
C ASP A 55 -4.43 -10.97 -0.28
N ARG A 56 -3.12 -10.97 0.01
CA ARG A 56 -2.30 -9.75 0.04
C ARG A 56 -2.19 -9.08 -1.33
N PHE A 57 -2.18 -9.84 -2.43
CA PHE A 57 -2.08 -9.26 -3.78
C PHE A 57 -3.41 -8.63 -4.21
N ASP A 58 -4.53 -9.24 -3.84
CA ASP A 58 -5.85 -8.64 -4.06
C ASP A 58 -6.03 -7.36 -3.24
N ALA A 59 -5.57 -7.33 -1.99
CA ALA A 59 -5.50 -6.10 -1.20
C ALA A 59 -4.64 -5.02 -1.88
N THR A 60 -3.44 -5.36 -2.38
CA THR A 60 -2.61 -4.44 -3.16
C THR A 60 -3.35 -3.88 -4.37
N ARG A 61 -3.98 -4.74 -5.18
CA ARG A 61 -4.74 -4.32 -6.36
C ARG A 61 -5.87 -3.35 -5.99
N LYS A 62 -6.63 -3.66 -4.95
CA LYS A 62 -7.72 -2.81 -4.44
C LYS A 62 -7.21 -1.45 -3.93
N ALA A 63 -6.02 -1.39 -3.33
CA ALA A 63 -5.42 -0.11 -2.95
C ALA A 63 -5.19 0.79 -4.18
N PHE A 64 -4.61 0.25 -5.26
CA PHE A 64 -4.41 0.99 -6.51
C PHE A 64 -5.73 1.36 -7.19
N GLU A 65 -6.75 0.50 -7.17
CA GLU A 65 -8.10 0.81 -7.68
C GLU A 65 -8.74 1.96 -6.89
N LEU A 66 -8.65 1.93 -5.56
CA LEU A 66 -9.19 2.96 -4.67
C LEU A 66 -8.57 4.34 -4.98
N VAL A 67 -7.25 4.38 -5.18
CA VAL A 67 -6.54 5.62 -5.55
C VAL A 67 -6.91 6.09 -6.96
N ARG A 68 -7.04 5.19 -7.94
CA ARG A 68 -7.37 5.54 -9.34
C ARG A 68 -8.81 6.01 -9.56
N SER A 69 -9.76 5.51 -8.77
CA SER A 69 -11.19 5.84 -8.91
C SER A 69 -11.53 7.34 -8.72
N LEU A 70 -10.57 8.16 -8.32
CA LEU A 70 -10.70 9.61 -8.15
C LEU A 70 -9.90 10.44 -9.17
N SER A 71 -9.17 9.80 -10.10
CA SER A 71 -8.49 10.49 -11.20
C SER A 71 -9.32 10.56 -12.48
N ALA A 72 -10.58 10.10 -12.44
CA ALA A 72 -11.57 10.15 -13.51
C ALA A 72 -12.73 11.06 -13.11
#